data_AF-A0A7J8X4E6-F1
#
_entry.id   AF-A0A7J8X4E6-F1
#
_cell.length_a   1.000
_cell.length_b   1.000
_cell.length_c   1.000
_cell.angle_alpha   90.00
_cell.angle_beta   90.00
_cell.angle_gamma   90.00
#
_symmetry.space_group_name_H-M   'P 1'
#
loop_
_entity.id
_entity.type
_entity.pdbx_description
1 polymer ?
#
loop_
_entity_poly.entity_id
_entity_poly.type
_entity_poly.pdbx_seq_one_letter_code
_entity_poly.pdbx_strand_id
1 'polypeptide(L)'
;MHVSILSGGSTNVRFQPRTGQFLAAAADNVVSIFDVETDRRTQLLQGHNTEVHSLCWDANGDFLASVSQESVRLWSLSSGECINELSSSGNKFHSCVFHPNFPALLVIGGYQ
;
A
#
# COMPACT_ATOMS: atom_id res chain seq x y z
N MET A 1 -20.45 16.56 -1.19
CA MET A 1 -19.91 15.24 -0.85
C MET A 1 -19.66 14.51 -2.16
N HIS A 2 -18.40 14.29 -2.55
CA HIS A 2 -18.08 13.45 -3.70
C HIS A 2 -18.05 12.00 -3.22
N VAL A 3 -18.84 11.14 -3.87
CA VAL A 3 -18.86 9.69 -3.62
C VAL A 3 -18.30 9.04 -4.87
N SER A 4 -17.13 8.41 -4.75
CA SER A 4 -16.48 7.69 -5.85
C SER A 4 -16.51 6.21 -5.54
N ILE A 5 -16.98 5.39 -6.48
CA ILE A 5 -17.00 3.93 -6.39
C ILE A 5 -15.81 3.41 -7.19
N LEU A 6 -14.86 2.76 -6.53
CA LEU A 6 -13.82 1.96 -7.18
C LEU A 6 -14.38 0.54 -7.34
N SER A 7 -14.78 0.16 -8.56
CA SER A 7 -15.31 -1.18 -8.84
C SER A 7 -14.17 -2.18 -9.11
N GLY A 8 -13.99 -3.14 -8.20
CA GLY A 8 -13.05 -4.26 -8.29
C GLY A 8 -13.20 -5.15 -7.05
N GLY A 9 -12.83 -6.43 -7.13
CA GLY A 9 -12.85 -7.35 -5.97
C GLY A 9 -12.03 -6.80 -4.80
N SER A 10 -12.49 -7.03 -3.56
CA SER A 10 -11.88 -6.63 -2.27
C SER A 10 -10.87 -5.47 -2.35
N THR A 11 -11.30 -4.29 -2.78
CA THR A 11 -10.43 -3.12 -2.92
C THR A 11 -10.07 -2.55 -1.55
N ASN A 12 -8.79 -2.61 -1.17
CA ASN A 12 -8.30 -1.91 0.01
C ASN A 12 -7.80 -0.52 -0.40
N VAL A 13 -8.23 0.52 0.32
CA VAL A 13 -7.86 1.91 0.00
C VAL A 13 -7.41 2.65 1.26
N ARG A 14 -6.43 3.55 1.11
CA ARG A 14 -5.88 4.37 2.21
C ARG A 14 -5.47 5.75 1.71
N PHE A 15 -6.01 6.79 2.33
CA PHE A 15 -5.51 8.16 2.14
C PHE A 15 -4.12 8.31 2.76
N GLN A 16 -3.26 9.05 2.07
CA GLN A 16 -1.98 9.50 2.59
C GLN A 16 -2.21 10.33 3.86
N PRO A 17 -1.45 10.08 4.95
CA PRO A 17 -1.60 10.86 6.17
C PRO A 17 -1.09 12.30 5.99
N ARG A 18 -1.48 13.16 6.94
CA ARG A 18 -1.14 14.60 7.03
C ARG A 18 -1.70 15.48 5.92
N THR A 19 -1.30 15.25 4.67
CA THR A 19 -1.69 16.10 3.53
C THR A 19 -2.99 15.62 2.88
N GLY A 20 -3.23 14.31 2.86
CA GLY A 20 -4.39 13.72 2.19
C GLY A 20 -4.39 13.88 0.67
N GLN A 21 -3.28 14.31 0.07
CA GLN A 21 -3.17 14.57 -1.37
C GLN A 21 -3.34 13.29 -2.18
N PHE A 22 -2.77 12.18 -1.71
CA PHE A 22 -2.78 10.91 -2.43
C PHE A 22 -3.72 9.88 -1.81
N LEU A 23 -4.35 9.08 -2.67
CA LEU A 23 -5.09 7.87 -2.33
C LEU A 23 -4.35 6.66 -2.89
N ALA A 24 -3.97 5.74 -2.01
CA ALA A 24 -3.52 4.41 -2.44
C ALA A 24 -4.72 3.47 -2.56
N ALA A 25 -4.79 2.73 -3.66
CA ALA A 25 -5.82 1.74 -3.93
C ALA A 25 -5.19 0.43 -4.42
N ALA A 26 -5.45 -0.65 -3.71
CA ALA A 26 -5.08 -2.00 -4.10
C ALA A 26 -6.21 -2.62 -4.93
N ALA A 27 -5.83 -3.18 -6.08
CA ALA A 27 -6.71 -3.98 -6.93
C ALA A 27 -5.86 -5.12 -7.52
N ASP A 28 -6.33 -6.35 -7.33
CA ASP A 28 -5.58 -7.56 -7.66
C ASP A 28 -4.16 -7.50 -7.05
N ASN A 29 -3.12 -7.74 -7.86
CA ASN A 29 -1.73 -7.75 -7.44
C ASN A 29 -1.01 -6.40 -7.65
N VAL A 30 -1.75 -5.30 -7.81
CA VAL A 30 -1.19 -3.98 -8.11
C VAL A 30 -1.73 -2.92 -7.16
N VAL A 31 -0.92 -1.89 -6.89
CA VAL A 31 -1.35 -0.71 -6.14
C VAL A 31 -1.30 0.51 -7.04
N SER A 32 -2.41 1.23 -7.15
CA SER A 32 -2.48 2.53 -7.84
C SER A 32 -2.42 3.66 -6.83
N ILE A 33 -1.68 4.71 -7.14
CA ILE A 33 -1.70 5.97 -6.39
C ILE A 33 -2.43 7.01 -7.23
N PHE A 34 -3.41 7.68 -6.62
CA PHE A 34 -4.19 8.75 -7.24
C PHE A 34 -3.92 10.06 -6.51
N ASP A 35 -3.71 11.14 -7.27
CA ASP A 35 -3.81 12.49 -6.76
C ASP A 35 -5.29 12.88 -6.72
N VAL A 36 -5.77 13.22 -5.52
CA VAL A 36 -7.19 13.44 -5.23
C VAL A 36 -7.67 14.78 -5.79
N GLU A 37 -6.81 15.79 -5.84
CA GLU A 37 -7.17 17.12 -6.34
C GLU A 37 -7.34 17.12 -7.86
N THR A 38 -6.50 16.37 -8.56
CA THR A 38 -6.49 16.30 -10.02
C THR A 38 -7.29 15.12 -10.59
N ASP A 39 -7.76 14.21 -9.74
CA ASP A 39 -8.46 12.97 -10.10
C ASP A 39 -7.66 12.13 -11.13
N ARG A 40 -6.35 12.02 -10.91
CA ARG A 40 -5.44 11.33 -11.83
C ARG A 40 -4.61 10.28 -11.12
N ARG A 41 -4.44 9.13 -11.77
CA ARG A 41 -3.46 8.13 -11.34
C ARG A 41 -2.05 8.66 -11.59
N THR A 42 -1.27 8.85 -10.53
CA THR A 42 0.11 9.34 -10.59
C THR A 42 1.12 8.20 -10.65
N GLN A 43 0.84 7.06 -9.99
CA GLN A 43 1.75 5.91 -9.97
C GLN A 43 0.99 4.59 -10.07
N LEU A 44 1.68 3.58 -10.62
CA LEU A 44 1.25 2.19 -10.69
C LEU A 44 2.37 1.30 -10.15
N LEU A 45 2.18 0.77 -8.95
CA LEU A 45 3.18 0.02 -8.21
C LEU A 45 2.96 -1.48 -8.46
N GLN A 46 3.78 -2.05 -9.36
CA GLN A 46 3.69 -3.45 -9.80
C GLN A 46 4.81 -4.30 -9.19
N GLY A 47 4.51 -5.56 -8.87
CA GLY A 47 5.53 -6.52 -8.41
C GLY A 47 5.01 -7.60 -7.45
N HIS A 48 3.81 -7.43 -6.87
CA HIS A 48 3.19 -8.55 -6.17
C HIS A 48 2.77 -9.64 -7.17
N ASN A 49 2.97 -10.90 -6.80
CA ASN A 49 2.56 -12.05 -7.62
C ASN A 49 1.13 -12.51 -7.29
N THR A 50 0.62 -12.10 -6.13
CA THR A 50 -0.71 -12.43 -5.62
C THR A 50 -1.44 -11.16 -5.18
N GLU A 51 -2.72 -11.29 -4.86
CA GLU A 51 -3.57 -10.17 -4.46
C GLU A 51 -3.00 -9.39 -3.27
N VAL A 52 -3.10 -8.06 -3.34
CA VAL A 52 -2.70 -7.17 -2.24
C VAL A 52 -3.85 -7.08 -1.24
N HIS A 53 -3.61 -7.60 -0.03
CA HIS A 53 -4.60 -7.67 1.04
C HIS A 53 -4.59 -6.42 1.93
N SER A 54 -3.42 -5.78 2.11
CA SER A 54 -3.28 -4.65 3.02
C SER A 54 -2.37 -3.56 2.47
N LEU A 55 -2.73 -2.32 2.80
CA LEU A 55 -1.98 -1.09 2.53
C LEU A 55 -1.77 -0.32 3.83
N CYS A 56 -0.57 0.22 4.03
CA CYS A 56 -0.29 1.09 5.16
C CYS A 56 0.74 2.16 4.78
N TRP A 57 0.39 3.42 4.99
CA TRP A 57 1.32 4.55 4.88
C TRP A 57 2.15 4.67 6.15
N ASP A 58 3.40 5.12 6.00
CA ASP A 58 4.15 5.64 7.14
C ASP A 58 3.51 6.93 7.66
N ALA A 59 3.92 7.39 8.85
CA ALA A 59 3.31 8.55 9.49
C ALA A 59 3.49 9.87 8.72
N ASN A 60 4.49 9.97 7.85
CA ASN A 60 4.72 11.17 7.04
C ASN A 60 4.05 11.08 5.66
N GLY A 61 3.72 9.88 5.19
CA GLY A 61 3.14 9.66 3.87
C GLY A 61 4.17 9.62 2.75
N ASP A 62 5.44 9.42 3.09
CA ASP A 62 6.56 9.32 2.15
C ASP A 62 6.73 7.87 1.64
N PHE A 63 6.28 6.90 2.44
CA PHE A 63 6.38 5.48 2.14
C PHE A 63 5.03 4.78 2.26
N LEU A 64 4.81 3.82 1.37
CA LEU A 64 3.67 2.93 1.41
C LEU A 64 4.15 1.50 1.54
N ALA A 65 3.66 0.77 2.53
CA ALA A 65 3.78 -0.68 2.59
C ALA A 65 2.55 -1.33 1.94
N SER A 66 2.78 -2.33 1.11
CA SER A 66 1.72 -3.21 0.60
C SER A 66 2.04 -4.67 0.87
N VAL A 67 1.01 -5.43 1.22
CA VAL A 67 1.13 -6.83 1.66
C VAL A 67 0.27 -7.72 0.77
N SER A 68 0.86 -8.75 0.20
CA SER A 68 0.18 -9.88 -0.43
C SER A 68 0.38 -11.14 0.40
N GLN A 69 -0.18 -12.26 -0.03
CA GLN A 69 0.04 -13.55 0.64
C GLN A 69 1.55 -13.90 0.70
N GLU A 70 2.32 -13.56 -0.33
CA GLU A 70 3.68 -14.07 -0.53
C GLU A 70 4.77 -13.06 -0.17
N SER A 71 4.43 -11.77 -0.18
CA SER A 71 5.41 -10.71 0.08
C SER A 71 4.85 -9.46 0.71
N VAL A 72 5.76 -8.71 1.34
CA VAL A 72 5.56 -7.33 1.77
C VAL A 72 6.52 -6.46 0.99
N ARG A 73 5.99 -5.42 0.34
CA ARG A 73 6.78 -4.46 -0.44
C ARG A 73 6.67 -3.07 0.18
N LEU A 74 7.79 -2.37 0.25
CA LEU A 74 7.88 -0.98 0.67
C LEU A 74 8.19 -0.11 -0.55
N TRP A 75 7.33 0.87 -0.78
CA TRP A 75 7.41 1.77 -1.91
C TRP A 75 7.79 3.17 -1.44
N SER A 76 8.73 3.79 -2.14
CA SER A 76 9.05 5.20 -1.96
C SER A 76 8.15 6.03 -2.88
N LEU A 77 7.35 6.93 -2.30
CA LEU A 77 6.44 7.76 -3.10
C LEU A 77 7.21 8.78 -3.97
N SER A 78 8.37 9.24 -3.51
CA SER A 78 9.19 10.22 -4.25
C SER A 78 9.83 9.65 -5.51
N SER A 79 10.24 8.38 -5.48
CA SER A 79 10.85 7.71 -6.64
C SER A 79 9.88 6.85 -7.43
N GLY A 80 8.76 6.42 -6.82
CA GLY A 80 7.84 5.45 -7.41
C GLY A 80 8.37 4.01 -7.42
N GLU A 81 9.48 3.75 -6.73
CA GLU A 81 10.21 2.48 -6.79
C GLU A 81 9.96 1.61 -5.54
N CYS A 82 10.08 0.30 -5.72
CA CYS A 82 10.13 -0.67 -4.62
C CYS A 82 11.51 -0.59 -3.96
N ILE A 83 11.59 -0.09 -2.74
CA ILE A 83 12.86 0.07 -2.02
C ILE A 83 13.17 -1.09 -1.07
N ASN A 84 12.18 -1.92 -0.76
CA ASN A 84 12.37 -3.13 0.04
C ASN A 84 11.31 -4.18 -0.29
N GLU A 85 11.70 -5.45 -0.27
CA GLU A 85 10.80 -6.59 -0.45
C GLU A 85 11.17 -7.67 0.58
N LEU A 86 10.17 -8.11 1.34
CA LEU A 86 10.25 -9.26 2.22
C LEU A 86 9.34 -10.35 1.65
N SER A 87 9.91 -11.51 1.31
CA SER A 87 9.17 -12.68 0.84
C SER A 87 9.42 -13.89 1.74
N SER A 88 8.44 -14.79 1.82
CA SER A 88 8.53 -16.03 2.59
C SER A 88 7.86 -17.18 1.83
N SER A 89 8.51 -18.34 1.80
CA SER A 89 7.98 -19.55 1.16
C SER A 89 6.97 -20.33 2.01
N GLY A 90 6.77 -19.94 3.27
CA GLY A 90 5.91 -20.67 4.22
C GLY A 90 5.07 -19.80 5.15
N ASN A 91 5.23 -18.48 5.10
CA ASN A 91 4.34 -17.56 5.80
C ASN A 91 3.39 -16.91 4.81
N LYS A 92 2.14 -16.78 5.20
CA LYS A 92 1.11 -16.04 4.48
C LYS A 92 0.89 -14.71 5.17
N PHE A 93 1.37 -13.63 4.58
CA PHE A 93 1.14 -12.30 5.13
C PHE A 93 -0.27 -11.83 4.81
N HIS A 94 -0.85 -11.02 5.70
CA HIS A 94 -2.23 -10.57 5.54
C HIS A 94 -2.45 -9.10 5.94
N SER A 95 -1.67 -8.57 6.88
CA SER A 95 -1.84 -7.20 7.36
C SER A 95 -0.51 -6.52 7.65
N CYS A 96 -0.51 -5.20 7.62
CA CYS A 96 0.62 -4.39 8.06
C CYS A 96 0.17 -3.11 8.75
N VAL A 97 1.02 -2.60 9.64
CA VAL A 97 0.85 -1.27 10.25
C VAL A 97 2.20 -0.63 10.53
N PHE A 98 2.35 0.64 10.13
CA PHE A 98 3.45 1.48 10.57
C PHE A 98 3.17 2.02 11.95
N HIS A 99 4.20 2.03 12.79
CA HIS A 99 4.10 2.71 14.08
C HIS A 99 4.00 4.24 13.85
N PRO A 100 3.02 4.93 14.46
CA PRO A 100 2.77 6.35 14.18
C PRO A 100 3.92 7.29 14.58
N ASN A 101 4.76 6.87 15.54
CA ASN A 101 5.85 7.70 16.08
C ASN A 101 7.25 7.10 15.87
N PHE A 102 7.35 5.89 15.32
CA PHE A 102 8.64 5.21 15.10
C PHE A 102 8.72 4.86 13.62
N PRO A 103 9.23 5.77 12.76
CA PRO A 103 9.12 5.66 11.30
C PRO A 103 9.74 4.40 10.71
N ALA A 104 10.74 3.82 11.39
CA ALA A 104 11.40 2.59 10.96
C ALA A 104 10.66 1.30 11.37
N LEU A 105 9.61 1.38 12.19
CA LEU A 105 8.91 0.21 12.69
C LEU A 105 7.65 -0.08 11.85
N LEU A 106 7.75 -1.13 11.04
CA LEU A 106 6.64 -1.76 10.32
C LEU A 106 6.33 -3.11 10.97
N VAL A 107 5.09 -3.29 11.42
CA VAL A 107 4.61 -4.57 11.97
C VAL A 107 3.81 -5.28 10.88
N ILE A 108 4.11 -6.57 10.68
CA ILE A 108 3.47 -7.41 9.66
C ILE A 108 2.76 -8.57 10.37
N GLY A 109 1.46 -8.72 10.11
CA GLY A 109 0.67 -9.85 10.56
C GLY A 109 0.58 -10.92 9.47
N GLY A 110 0.79 -12.17 9.86
CA GLY A 110 0.66 -13.33 8.97
C GLY A 110 0.39 -14.62 9.75
N TYR A 111 0.17 -15.70 9.01
CA TYR A 111 -0.06 -17.05 9.53
C TYR A 111 0.79 -18.08 8.77
N GLN A 112 0.98 -19.26 9.36
CA GLN A 112 1.68 -20.40 8.75
C GLN A 112 0.68 -21.35 8.08
#